data_AF-A0A5C3R0Y1-F1
#
_entry.id   AF-A0A5C3R0Y1-F1
#
_cell.length_a   1.000
_cell.length_b   1.000
_cell.length_c   1.000
_cell.angle_alpha   90.00
_cell.angle_beta   90.00
_cell.angle_gamma   90.00
#
_symmetry.space_group_name_H-M   'P 1'
#
loop_
_entity.id
_entity.type
_entity.pdbx_description
1 polymer ?
#
loop_
_entity_poly.entity_id
_entity_poly.type
_entity_poly.pdbx_seq_one_letter_code
_entity_poly.pdbx_strand_id
1 'polypeptide(L)'
;MSSYQPLVSPSPHSSVHGRRSPRAPSKSRTKSMTHLSNGQPPKTSVLVLYAEPSLQTTLTLSADLSIKQVIAKGQTEIENHIAAAHGLPKFNIDPECTDFFPAADHNVKIGDLPGLKTIVCWPRATDGSERTPSPLTDLLNKLKSGQNASSSQVSLNNDEVSTILARLARLETTDSVQDELRRGTHARITNLEREQAAAQAKIEHLEKQNKDLTSTVTRLQSGLTLSMSAVTGDDDAVAKVLFRVLGDRGRAQLARICGCDSWAQLEAECADANDLFNTASRHIRRDGRLGPYWKAIVNSPSALWALVTPDPEFDCDLSAEVVEGVESNAISASIESLPEGAPREDMITIYRAIFNAEPDLEPQ
;
A
#
# COMPACT_ATOMS: atom_id res chain seq x y z
N MET A 1 -24.90 -50.22 56.82
CA MET A 1 -24.26 -50.21 58.16
C MET A 1 -23.13 -51.22 58.15
N SER A 2 -21.89 -50.76 57.92
CA SER A 2 -20.68 -51.42 58.41
C SER A 2 -19.55 -50.40 58.28
N SER A 3 -19.20 -49.84 59.42
CA SER A 3 -18.08 -48.91 59.68
C SER A 3 -16.78 -49.69 59.80
N TYR A 4 -15.67 -49.19 59.22
CA TYR A 4 -14.36 -49.14 59.90
C TYR A 4 -13.45 -48.16 59.17
N GLN A 5 -12.69 -47.43 59.99
CA GLN A 5 -11.97 -46.19 59.70
C GLN A 5 -10.43 -46.47 59.58
N PRO A 6 -9.53 -45.46 59.56
CA PRO A 6 -8.49 -45.30 58.52
C PRO A 6 -7.06 -45.64 58.99
N LEU A 7 -6.09 -45.59 58.08
CA LEU A 7 -4.66 -45.64 58.42
C LEU A 7 -3.91 -44.42 57.88
N VAL A 8 -3.26 -43.75 58.82
CA VAL A 8 -2.39 -42.58 58.70
C VAL A 8 -0.95 -43.03 58.42
N SER A 9 -0.22 -42.12 57.77
CA SER A 9 1.19 -42.07 57.32
C SER A 9 2.27 -42.61 58.28
N PRO A 10 3.53 -42.72 57.80
CA PRO A 10 4.47 -41.63 58.10
C PRO A 10 5.50 -41.28 56.99
N SER A 11 5.89 -40.01 56.94
CA SER A 11 7.18 -39.52 56.42
C SER A 11 8.31 -39.80 57.43
N PRO A 12 9.59 -39.81 57.01
CA PRO A 12 10.46 -38.70 57.45
C PRO A 12 11.61 -38.29 56.50
N HIS A 13 11.95 -36.98 56.60
CA HIS A 13 13.25 -36.29 56.56
C HIS A 13 14.37 -36.74 55.59
N SER A 14 15.00 -35.86 54.81
CA SER A 14 16.05 -34.91 55.24
C SER A 14 16.40 -33.97 54.06
N SER A 15 16.29 -32.63 54.18
CA SER A 15 17.29 -31.65 54.65
C SER A 15 18.48 -31.37 53.70
N VAL A 16 18.71 -30.06 53.48
CA VAL A 16 20.00 -29.33 53.41
C VAL A 16 20.34 -28.59 52.09
N HIS A 17 20.20 -27.27 52.19
CA HIS A 17 20.99 -26.13 51.68
C HIS A 17 21.54 -26.05 50.23
N GLY A 18 21.24 -24.90 49.61
CA GLY A 18 22.02 -24.37 48.50
C GLY A 18 21.58 -22.98 48.02
N ARG A 19 21.65 -21.95 48.88
CA ARG A 19 21.53 -20.54 48.47
C ARG A 19 22.66 -20.19 47.49
N ARG A 20 22.35 -19.82 46.24
CA ARG A 20 23.21 -18.98 45.38
C ARG A 20 22.40 -18.17 44.37
N SER A 21 22.31 -16.86 44.63
CA SER A 21 22.24 -15.76 43.65
C SER A 21 22.90 -14.55 44.34
N PRO A 22 23.44 -13.54 43.64
CA PRO A 22 23.48 -13.31 42.19
C PRO A 22 24.91 -13.04 41.66
N ARG A 23 25.13 -13.12 40.34
CA ARG A 23 26.36 -12.60 39.71
C ARG A 23 26.01 -11.79 38.46
N ALA A 24 25.99 -10.48 38.61
CA ALA A 24 26.07 -9.54 37.50
C ALA A 24 27.45 -9.62 36.84
N PRO A 25 27.55 -9.46 35.51
CA PRO A 25 28.78 -9.02 34.89
C PRO A 25 28.66 -7.54 34.47
N SER A 26 29.32 -6.69 35.25
CA SER A 26 29.82 -5.40 34.77
C SER A 26 31.03 -5.66 33.86
N LYS A 27 30.96 -5.21 32.60
CA LYS A 27 32.16 -4.91 31.81
C LYS A 27 31.96 -3.62 31.03
N SER A 28 32.67 -2.62 31.53
CA SER A 28 33.12 -1.42 30.83
C SER A 28 34.20 -1.77 29.79
N ARG A 29 34.50 -0.77 28.93
CA ARG A 29 35.45 -0.71 27.80
C ARG A 29 34.85 -1.17 26.47
N THR A 30 34.93 -0.39 25.39
CA THR A 30 35.96 0.58 25.02
C THR A 30 35.36 1.61 24.04
N LYS A 31 35.67 2.89 24.25
CA LYS A 31 35.54 3.92 23.21
C LYS A 31 36.44 3.51 22.04
N SER A 32 35.85 3.12 20.91
CA SER A 32 36.56 3.16 19.64
C SER A 32 36.69 4.62 19.22
N MET A 33 37.82 5.20 19.59
CA MET A 33 38.41 6.31 18.85
C MET A 33 38.98 5.71 17.57
N THR A 34 38.24 5.85 16.47
CA THR A 34 38.73 5.51 15.13
C THR A 34 38.60 6.73 14.24
N HIS A 35 39.78 7.21 13.83
CA HIS A 35 40.07 7.94 12.61
C HIS A 35 39.32 9.26 12.37
N LEU A 36 40.01 10.34 12.73
CA LEU A 36 40.07 11.57 11.92
C LEU A 36 40.54 11.19 10.50
N SER A 37 39.61 10.70 9.68
CA SER A 37 39.77 10.87 8.25
C SER A 37 39.57 12.36 7.97
N ASN A 38 40.38 12.94 7.09
CA ASN A 38 40.03 14.16 6.35
C ASN A 38 38.85 13.85 5.39
N GLY A 39 37.84 13.17 5.93
CA GLY A 39 36.71 12.62 5.23
C GLY A 39 35.79 13.76 4.90
N GLN A 40 35.76 14.08 3.62
CA GLN A 40 34.68 14.86 3.05
C GLN A 40 33.35 14.33 3.62
N PRO A 41 32.51 15.18 4.23
CA PRO A 41 31.34 14.72 4.94
C PRO A 41 30.47 13.88 3.99
N PRO A 42 29.84 12.80 4.50
CA PRO A 42 29.08 11.88 3.67
C PRO A 42 28.04 12.66 2.85
N LYS A 43 27.95 12.39 1.55
CA LYS A 43 26.99 13.06 0.66
C LYS A 43 25.68 12.28 0.62
N THR A 44 24.58 13.00 0.51
CA THR A 44 23.21 12.49 0.44
C THR A 44 22.49 13.16 -0.72
N SER A 45 21.77 12.37 -1.52
CA SER A 45 20.90 12.88 -2.57
C SER A 45 19.54 13.26 -2.00
N VAL A 46 19.06 14.45 -2.38
CA VAL A 46 17.77 15.00 -1.99
C VAL A 46 17.00 15.32 -3.27
N LEU A 47 15.82 14.72 -3.43
CA LEU A 47 14.93 15.01 -4.54
C LEU A 47 14.20 16.33 -4.28
N VAL A 48 14.13 17.18 -5.28
CA VAL A 48 13.43 18.46 -5.20
C VAL A 48 12.26 18.40 -6.16
N LEU A 49 11.05 18.45 -5.60
CA LEU A 49 9.80 18.42 -6.33
C LEU A 49 9.23 19.83 -6.42
N TYR A 50 8.97 20.23 -7.66
CA TYR A 50 8.16 21.39 -7.99
C TYR A 50 6.97 20.94 -8.83
N ALA A 51 5.91 21.74 -8.85
CA ALA A 51 4.57 21.38 -9.33
C ALA A 51 4.46 20.79 -10.76
N GLU A 52 5.53 20.83 -11.58
CA GLU A 52 5.63 20.08 -12.83
C GLU A 52 6.77 19.03 -12.80
N PRO A 53 6.55 17.82 -13.38
CA PRO A 53 7.58 16.80 -13.51
C PRO A 53 8.85 17.26 -14.25
N SER A 54 8.70 18.21 -15.18
CA SER A 54 9.79 18.84 -15.94
C SER A 54 10.73 19.68 -15.06
N LEU A 55 10.30 20.05 -13.86
CA LEU A 55 11.00 20.92 -12.91
C LEU A 55 11.53 20.14 -11.70
N GLN A 56 11.53 18.80 -11.77
CA GLN A 56 12.16 17.95 -10.77
C GLN A 56 13.68 17.99 -10.93
N THR A 57 14.39 18.17 -9.83
CA THR A 57 15.85 18.12 -9.81
C THR A 57 16.36 17.34 -8.61
N THR A 58 17.58 16.84 -8.67
CA THR A 58 18.23 16.13 -7.57
C THR A 58 19.43 16.90 -7.08
N LEU A 59 19.43 17.28 -5.81
CA LEU A 59 20.55 17.93 -5.14
C LEU A 59 21.42 16.90 -4.44
N THR A 60 22.73 16.96 -4.65
CA THR A 60 23.69 16.17 -3.86
C THR A 60 24.28 17.06 -2.77
N LEU A 61 23.84 16.84 -1.54
CA LEU A 61 24.14 17.69 -0.38
C LEU A 61 24.95 16.93 0.67
N SER A 62 25.57 17.67 1.59
CA SER A 62 26.28 17.08 2.72
C SER A 62 25.30 16.57 3.77
N ALA A 63 25.53 15.37 4.30
CA ALA A 63 24.63 14.68 5.23
C ALA A 63 24.54 15.34 6.60
N ASP A 64 25.50 16.21 6.95
CA ASP A 64 25.55 16.96 8.19
C ASP A 64 24.63 18.20 8.20
N LEU A 65 24.06 18.56 7.04
CA LEU A 65 23.13 19.68 6.93
C LEU A 65 21.80 19.35 7.62
N SER A 66 21.27 20.35 8.33
CA SER A 66 19.92 20.25 8.89
C SER A 66 18.85 20.38 7.81
N ILE A 67 17.65 19.85 8.07
CA ILE A 67 16.49 20.01 7.18
C ILE A 67 16.27 21.48 6.82
N LYS A 68 16.36 22.41 7.79
CA LYS A 68 16.24 23.85 7.54
C LYS A 68 17.24 24.37 6.50
N GLN A 69 18.49 23.95 6.60
CA GLN A 69 19.55 24.37 5.66
C GLN A 69 19.33 23.76 4.27
N VAL A 70 18.79 22.54 4.23
CA VAL A 70 18.47 21.84 2.99
C VAL A 70 17.28 22.45 2.28
N ILE A 71 16.23 22.84 3.00
CA ILE A 71 15.08 23.59 2.48
C ILE A 71 15.55 24.90 1.83
N ALA A 72 16.36 25.70 2.53
CA ALA A 72 16.88 26.95 1.98
C ALA A 72 17.71 26.74 0.70
N LYS A 73 18.56 25.72 0.66
CA LYS A 73 19.32 25.36 -0.55
C LYS A 73 18.42 24.85 -1.68
N GLY A 74 17.39 24.07 -1.35
CA GLY A 74 16.39 23.58 -2.30
C GLY A 74 15.63 24.73 -2.96
N GLN A 75 15.19 25.72 -2.18
CA GLN A 75 14.52 26.91 -2.68
C GLN A 75 15.39 27.67 -3.69
N THR A 76 16.65 27.97 -3.34
CA THR A 76 17.58 28.64 -4.26
C THR A 76 17.80 27.85 -5.55
N GLU A 77 17.88 26.53 -5.47
CA GLU A 77 18.04 25.69 -6.66
C GLU A 77 16.83 25.77 -7.60
N ILE A 78 15.61 25.73 -7.04
CA ILE A 78 14.39 25.86 -7.84
C ILE A 78 14.31 27.26 -8.46
N GLU A 79 14.62 28.31 -7.70
CA GLU A 79 14.66 29.68 -8.24
C GLU A 79 15.63 29.80 -9.42
N ASN A 80 16.82 29.21 -9.30
CA ASN A 80 17.79 29.15 -10.39
C ASN A 80 17.28 28.35 -11.59
N HIS A 81 16.63 27.22 -11.34
CA HIS A 81 16.08 26.35 -12.38
C HIS A 81 14.94 27.04 -13.15
N ILE A 82 14.02 27.71 -12.43
CA ILE A 82 12.94 28.50 -13.03
C ILE A 82 13.52 29.67 -13.82
N ALA A 83 14.54 30.36 -13.31
CA ALA A 83 15.20 31.45 -14.01
C ALA A 83 15.90 31.00 -15.31
N ALA A 84 16.40 29.75 -15.35
CA ALA A 84 17.03 29.17 -16.52
C ALA A 84 16.02 28.62 -17.56
N ALA A 85 14.78 28.32 -17.15
CA ALA A 85 13.74 27.81 -18.02
C ALA A 85 13.09 28.93 -18.85
N HIS A 86 13.44 29.03 -20.14
CA HIS A 86 12.85 29.99 -21.07
C HIS A 86 11.34 29.77 -21.23
N GLY A 87 10.54 30.80 -20.93
CA GLY A 87 9.08 30.81 -21.14
C GLY A 87 8.24 30.57 -19.88
N LEU A 88 8.83 30.29 -18.73
CA LEU A 88 8.09 30.23 -17.47
C LEU A 88 7.86 31.64 -16.89
N PRO A 89 6.66 31.93 -16.33
CA PRO A 89 6.44 33.18 -15.61
C PRO A 89 7.33 33.23 -14.37
N LYS A 90 7.86 34.42 -14.04
CA LYS A 90 8.55 34.64 -12.76
C LYS A 90 7.52 34.51 -11.63
N PHE A 91 7.68 33.51 -10.78
CA PHE A 91 6.89 33.33 -9.56
C PHE A 91 7.82 33.31 -8.35
N ASN A 92 7.33 33.82 -7.22
CA ASN A 92 8.05 33.73 -5.95
C ASN A 92 7.65 32.44 -5.23
N ILE A 93 8.64 31.72 -4.72
CA ILE A 93 8.42 30.58 -3.83
C ILE A 93 8.15 31.15 -2.44
N ASP A 94 7.13 30.63 -1.75
CA ASP A 94 6.92 31.03 -0.36
C ASP A 94 7.93 30.29 0.54
N PRO A 95 8.77 30.99 1.31
CA PRO A 95 9.72 30.36 2.20
C PRO A 95 9.07 29.49 3.28
N GLU A 96 7.79 29.72 3.60
CA GLU A 96 7.01 28.95 4.58
C GLU A 96 6.20 27.81 3.95
N CYS A 97 6.06 27.76 2.63
CA CYS A 97 5.34 26.69 1.92
C CYS A 97 6.33 25.68 1.30
N THR A 98 7.33 25.25 2.05
CA THR A 98 8.26 24.20 1.63
C THR A 98 8.26 23.07 2.66
N ASP A 99 7.80 21.90 2.24
CA ASP A 99 7.75 20.70 3.07
C ASP A 99 8.96 19.82 2.82
N PHE A 100 9.33 19.03 3.84
CA PHE A 100 10.40 18.03 3.74
C PHE A 100 9.85 16.65 4.12
N PHE A 101 10.17 15.64 3.30
CA PHE A 101 9.79 14.25 3.52
C PHE A 101 11.04 13.36 3.68
N PRO A 102 11.07 12.47 4.69
CA PRO A 102 10.04 12.26 5.72
C PRO A 102 9.94 13.45 6.69
N ALA A 103 8.73 13.72 7.19
CA ALA A 103 8.49 14.82 8.13
C ALA A 103 9.31 14.61 9.41
N ALA A 104 10.13 15.61 9.76
CA ALA A 104 11.00 15.60 10.93
C ALA A 104 11.29 17.04 11.39
N ASP A 105 11.80 17.19 12.61
CA ASP A 105 12.18 18.50 13.15
C ASP A 105 13.25 19.17 12.27
N HIS A 106 13.07 20.46 11.98
CA HIS A 106 13.94 21.26 11.12
C HIS A 106 15.44 21.25 11.50
N ASN A 107 15.77 20.88 12.74
CA ASN A 107 17.15 20.77 13.24
C ASN A 107 17.77 19.39 13.04
N VAL A 108 16.99 18.38 12.64
CA VAL A 108 17.49 17.03 12.34
C VAL A 108 18.39 17.07 11.11
N LYS A 109 19.49 16.31 11.15
CA LYS A 109 20.41 16.19 10.02
C LYS A 109 19.83 15.23 8.99
N ILE A 110 20.00 15.57 7.71
CA ILE A 110 19.48 14.71 6.64
C ILE A 110 20.15 13.33 6.58
N GLY A 111 21.37 13.19 7.09
CA GLY A 111 22.07 11.90 7.20
C GLY A 111 21.39 10.90 8.13
N ASP A 112 20.68 11.41 9.15
CA ASP A 112 20.06 10.61 10.19
C ASP A 112 18.65 10.12 9.79
N LEU A 113 18.12 10.62 8.67
CA LEU A 113 16.79 10.25 8.17
C LEU A 113 16.86 8.99 7.29
N PRO A 114 15.97 8.00 7.54
CA PRO A 114 15.88 6.82 6.69
C PRO A 114 15.19 7.15 5.36
N GLY A 115 15.54 6.40 4.30
CA GLY A 115 14.83 6.44 3.03
C GLY A 115 15.14 7.65 2.13
N LEU A 116 14.25 7.87 1.16
CA LEU A 116 14.37 8.94 0.17
C LEU A 116 14.02 10.29 0.81
N LYS A 117 14.92 11.26 0.64
CA LYS A 117 14.78 12.63 1.17
C LYS A 117 14.25 13.53 0.08
N THR A 118 13.11 14.17 0.34
CA THR A 118 12.40 14.96 -0.68
C THR A 118 12.01 16.32 -0.14
N ILE A 119 12.30 17.37 -0.90
CA ILE A 119 11.80 18.73 -0.67
C ILE A 119 10.62 18.95 -1.61
N VAL A 120 9.51 19.46 -1.10
CA VAL A 120 8.34 19.86 -1.90
C VAL A 120 8.15 21.36 -1.75
N CYS A 121 8.30 22.10 -2.85
CA CYS A 121 8.11 23.55 -2.85
C CYS A 121 6.79 23.92 -3.50
N TRP A 122 5.98 24.70 -2.78
CA TRP A 122 4.71 25.21 -3.26
C TRP A 122 4.86 26.66 -3.75
N PRO A 123 4.17 27.06 -4.84
CA PRO A 123 4.16 28.45 -5.29
C PRO A 123 3.44 29.34 -4.27
N ARG A 124 3.90 30.58 -4.10
CA ARG A 124 3.21 31.57 -3.27
C ARG A 124 1.87 31.94 -3.88
N ALA A 125 0.81 32.01 -3.06
CA ALA A 125 -0.47 32.57 -3.48
C ALA A 125 -0.31 34.06 -3.81
N THR A 126 -0.95 34.54 -4.88
CA THR A 126 -0.96 35.95 -5.24
C THR A 126 -1.67 36.80 -4.17
N ASP A 127 -1.17 38.01 -3.89
CA ASP A 127 -1.76 38.90 -2.89
C ASP A 127 -3.26 39.10 -3.16
N GLY A 128 -4.10 38.76 -2.18
CA GLY A 128 -5.56 38.83 -2.26
C GLY A 128 -6.27 37.51 -2.64
N SER A 129 -5.54 36.41 -2.83
CA SER A 129 -6.11 35.06 -3.04
C SER A 129 -5.91 34.17 -1.81
N GLU A 130 -7.00 33.65 -1.21
CA GLU A 130 -6.94 32.61 -0.16
C GLU A 130 -6.57 31.21 -0.70
N ARG A 131 -6.45 31.06 -2.03
CA ARG A 131 -6.10 29.79 -2.66
C ARG A 131 -4.80 29.90 -3.46
N THR A 132 -3.90 28.97 -3.21
CA THR A 132 -2.75 28.65 -4.06
C THR A 132 -3.27 28.28 -5.45
N PRO A 133 -2.92 29.02 -6.52
CA PRO A 133 -3.43 28.72 -7.86
C PRO A 133 -2.89 27.36 -8.34
N SER A 134 -3.79 26.53 -8.88
CA SER A 134 -3.42 25.31 -9.61
C SER A 134 -2.58 25.68 -10.85
N PRO A 135 -1.40 25.07 -11.06
CA PRO A 135 -0.46 25.42 -12.14
C PRO A 135 -1.07 25.29 -13.55
N LEU A 136 -2.08 24.45 -13.71
CA LEU A 136 -2.70 24.15 -15.00
C LEU A 136 -3.50 25.33 -15.55
N THR A 137 -4.07 26.15 -14.66
CA THR A 137 -5.07 27.16 -15.04
C THR A 137 -4.44 28.41 -15.66
N ASP A 138 -3.24 28.78 -15.21
CA ASP A 138 -2.51 29.96 -15.71
C ASP A 138 -1.75 29.68 -17.03
N LEU A 139 -1.25 28.46 -17.21
CA LEU A 139 -0.58 28.06 -18.46
C LEU A 139 -1.60 27.97 -19.62
N LEU A 140 -2.80 27.44 -19.35
CA LEU A 140 -3.89 27.34 -20.33
C LEU A 140 -4.48 28.70 -20.73
N ASN A 141 -4.54 29.66 -19.80
CA ASN A 141 -5.04 31.01 -20.09
C ASN A 141 -4.02 31.86 -20.87
N LYS A 142 -2.71 31.64 -20.68
CA LYS A 142 -1.65 32.31 -21.47
C LYS A 142 -1.48 31.73 -22.87
N LEU A 143 -1.64 30.41 -23.04
CA LEU A 143 -1.66 29.78 -24.36
C LEU A 143 -2.84 30.22 -25.23
N LYS A 144 -4.01 30.49 -24.62
CA LYS A 144 -5.18 31.04 -25.34
C LYS A 144 -5.05 32.51 -25.73
N SER A 145 -4.20 33.29 -25.04
CA SER A 145 -4.03 34.74 -25.30
C SER A 145 -2.83 35.08 -26.19
N GLY A 146 -1.91 34.13 -26.43
CA GLY A 146 -0.73 34.32 -27.29
C GLY A 146 -0.96 34.23 -28.80
N GLN A 147 -2.19 34.00 -29.29
CA GLN A 147 -2.45 33.78 -30.72
C GLN A 147 -2.76 35.04 -31.55
N ASN A 148 -2.74 36.24 -30.96
CA ASN A 148 -3.05 37.48 -31.67
C ASN A 148 -1.95 38.54 -31.49
N ALA A 149 -0.79 38.35 -32.11
CA ALA A 149 0.18 39.43 -32.27
C ALA A 149 1.06 39.19 -33.50
N SER A 150 0.59 39.62 -34.68
CA SER A 150 1.45 40.09 -35.78
C SER A 150 0.59 40.68 -36.90
N SER A 151 0.40 41.99 -36.85
CA SER A 151 0.03 42.79 -38.03
C SER A 151 0.80 44.11 -37.98
N SER A 152 1.93 44.14 -38.68
CA SER A 152 2.60 45.38 -39.06
C SER A 152 2.62 45.43 -40.59
N GLN A 153 1.85 46.37 -41.13
CA GLN A 153 1.78 46.70 -42.55
C GLN A 153 3.10 47.35 -42.99
N VAL A 154 3.76 46.75 -43.98
CA VAL A 154 4.85 47.37 -44.74
C VAL A 154 4.37 47.53 -46.18
N SER A 155 4.33 48.77 -46.68
CA SER A 155 4.12 49.07 -48.10
C SER A 155 5.32 48.57 -48.91
N LEU A 156 5.08 47.67 -49.86
CA LEU A 156 6.12 47.16 -50.77
C LEU A 156 6.02 47.88 -52.12
N ASN A 157 7.17 48.35 -52.61
CA ASN A 157 7.34 48.92 -53.94
C ASN A 157 7.28 47.81 -55.01
N ASN A 158 6.78 48.16 -56.20
CA ASN A 158 6.47 47.25 -57.32
C ASN A 158 7.64 46.39 -57.83
N ASP A 159 8.90 46.65 -57.47
CA ASP A 159 10.06 45.86 -57.92
C ASP A 159 10.25 44.55 -57.12
N GLU A 160 9.68 44.44 -55.91
CA GLU A 160 9.74 43.20 -55.12
C GLU A 160 8.71 42.16 -55.56
N VAL A 161 7.59 42.59 -56.15
CA VAL A 161 6.54 41.70 -56.66
C VAL A 161 7.04 40.81 -57.80
N SER A 162 7.89 41.35 -58.68
CA SER A 162 8.51 40.61 -59.79
C SER A 162 9.50 39.55 -59.29
N THR A 163 10.20 39.83 -58.20
CA THR A 163 11.13 38.90 -57.56
C THR A 163 10.39 37.79 -56.79
N ILE A 164 9.22 38.11 -56.22
CA ILE A 164 8.31 37.15 -55.57
C ILE A 164 7.65 36.22 -56.59
N LEU A 165 7.25 36.74 -57.75
CA LEU A 165 6.68 35.92 -58.85
C LEU A 165 7.70 34.94 -59.44
N ALA A 166 8.97 35.35 -59.59
CA ALA A 166 10.05 34.45 -60.00
C ALA A 166 10.39 33.38 -58.93
N ARG A 167 10.15 33.67 -57.64
CA ARG A 167 10.23 32.70 -56.54
C ARG A 167 9.01 31.76 -56.49
N LEU A 168 7.82 32.24 -56.87
CA LEU A 168 6.59 31.45 -56.97
C LEU A 168 6.64 30.43 -58.11
N ALA A 169 7.28 30.75 -59.24
CA ALA A 169 7.51 29.77 -60.32
C ALA A 169 8.45 28.62 -59.90
N ARG A 170 9.26 28.79 -58.85
CA ARG A 170 10.06 27.71 -58.24
C ARG A 170 9.31 26.92 -57.16
N LEU A 171 8.08 27.32 -56.81
CA LEU A 171 7.24 26.60 -55.85
C LEU A 171 6.42 25.47 -56.51
N GLU A 172 6.53 25.21 -57.82
CA GLU A 172 5.90 24.01 -58.43
C GLU A 172 6.56 22.67 -58.01
N THR A 173 7.65 22.71 -57.23
CA THR A 173 8.17 21.54 -56.49
C THR A 173 7.54 21.35 -55.10
N THR A 174 6.51 22.13 -54.72
CA THR A 174 5.91 22.10 -53.37
C THR A 174 4.94 20.95 -53.12
N ASP A 175 4.30 20.38 -54.14
CA ASP A 175 3.35 19.27 -53.93
C ASP A 175 4.05 18.03 -53.35
N SER A 176 5.27 17.73 -53.82
CA SER A 176 6.09 16.63 -53.28
C SER A 176 6.51 16.88 -51.82
N VAL A 177 6.84 18.12 -51.46
CA VAL A 177 7.25 18.51 -50.11
C VAL A 177 6.04 18.56 -49.16
N GLN A 178 4.88 19.02 -49.64
CA GLN A 178 3.63 18.97 -48.89
C GLN A 178 3.16 17.53 -48.65
N ASP A 179 3.31 16.63 -49.62
CA ASP A 179 2.96 15.22 -49.46
C ASP A 179 3.93 14.46 -48.55
N GLU A 180 5.21 14.81 -48.52
CA GLU A 180 6.14 14.31 -47.50
C GLU A 180 5.84 14.87 -46.12
N LEU A 181 5.51 16.17 -46.01
CA LEU A 181 5.12 16.79 -44.75
C LEU A 181 3.80 16.17 -44.20
N ARG A 182 2.81 15.93 -45.06
CA ARG A 182 1.57 15.23 -44.72
C ARG A 182 1.82 13.79 -44.27
N ARG A 183 2.67 13.05 -44.98
CA ARG A 183 3.05 11.68 -44.57
C ARG A 183 3.82 11.67 -43.24
N GLY A 184 4.76 12.59 -43.04
CA GLY A 184 5.52 12.71 -41.79
C GLY A 184 4.66 13.13 -40.60
N THR A 185 3.72 14.07 -40.80
CA THR A 185 2.76 14.48 -39.77
C THR A 185 1.77 13.37 -39.44
N HIS A 186 1.26 12.64 -40.43
CA HIS A 186 0.34 11.52 -40.18
C HIS A 186 1.03 10.34 -39.46
N ALA A 187 2.27 10.03 -39.82
CA ALA A 187 3.09 9.04 -39.11
C ALA A 187 3.37 9.47 -37.66
N ARG A 188 3.61 10.77 -37.42
CA ARG A 188 3.80 11.31 -36.08
C ARG A 188 2.51 11.27 -35.25
N ILE A 189 1.37 11.62 -35.84
CA ILE A 189 0.05 11.54 -35.18
C ILE A 189 -0.26 10.09 -34.80
N THR A 190 -0.13 9.15 -35.73
CA THR A 190 -0.39 7.73 -35.44
C THR A 190 0.56 7.14 -34.40
N ASN A 191 1.83 7.58 -34.36
CA ASN A 191 2.74 7.20 -33.27
C ASN A 191 2.32 7.79 -31.92
N LEU A 192 1.92 9.06 -31.88
CA LEU A 192 1.42 9.71 -30.66
C LEU A 192 0.13 9.06 -30.16
N GLU A 193 -0.79 8.66 -31.05
CA GLU A 193 -2.00 7.93 -30.70
C GLU A 193 -1.70 6.55 -30.09
N ARG A 194 -0.70 5.83 -30.63
CA ARG A 194 -0.24 4.56 -30.02
C ARG A 194 0.41 4.78 -28.65
N GLU A 195 1.24 5.81 -28.51
CA GLU A 195 1.86 6.16 -27.24
C GLU A 195 0.80 6.56 -26.19
N GLN A 196 -0.22 7.32 -26.60
CA GLN A 196 -1.34 7.68 -25.75
C GLN A 196 -2.15 6.46 -25.32
N ALA A 197 -2.46 5.54 -26.24
CA ALA A 197 -3.16 4.30 -25.91
C ALA A 197 -2.36 3.42 -24.95
N ALA A 198 -1.04 3.30 -25.15
CA ALA A 198 -0.16 2.56 -24.26
C ALA A 198 -0.05 3.21 -22.87
N ALA A 199 0.00 4.55 -22.82
CA ALA A 199 -0.02 5.30 -21.56
C ALA A 199 -1.35 5.10 -20.81
N GLN A 200 -2.48 5.12 -21.52
CA GLN A 200 -3.80 4.91 -20.95
C GLN A 200 -3.95 3.50 -20.35
N ALA A 201 -3.55 2.47 -21.10
CA ALA A 201 -3.55 1.09 -20.59
C ALA A 201 -2.66 0.92 -19.34
N LYS A 202 -1.54 1.63 -19.28
CA LYS A 202 -0.66 1.64 -18.11
C LYS A 202 -1.30 2.35 -16.91
N ILE A 203 -2.02 3.45 -17.13
CA ILE A 203 -2.76 4.15 -16.07
C ILE A 203 -3.83 3.22 -15.49
N GLU A 204 -4.65 2.58 -16.33
CA GLU A 204 -5.69 1.64 -15.89
C GLU A 204 -5.11 0.46 -15.09
N HIS A 205 -3.97 -0.06 -15.52
CA HIS A 205 -3.26 -1.11 -14.79
C HIS A 205 -2.77 -0.63 -13.41
N LEU A 206 -2.17 0.56 -13.33
CA LEU A 206 -1.69 1.13 -12.07
C LEU A 206 -2.85 1.48 -11.13
N GLU A 207 -3.98 1.95 -11.66
CA GLU A 207 -5.20 2.20 -10.87
C GLU A 207 -5.75 0.91 -10.26
N LYS A 208 -5.77 -0.18 -11.04
CA LYS A 208 -6.14 -1.50 -10.52
C LYS A 208 -5.18 -1.95 -9.42
N GLN A 209 -3.87 -1.85 -9.65
CA GLN A 209 -2.86 -2.19 -8.64
C GLN A 209 -2.98 -1.35 -7.36
N ASN A 210 -3.24 -0.04 -7.48
CA ASN A 210 -3.46 0.84 -6.33
C ASN A 210 -4.72 0.46 -5.56
N LYS A 211 -5.80 0.07 -6.25
CA LYS A 211 -7.03 -0.39 -5.62
C LYS A 211 -6.78 -1.68 -4.82
N ASP A 212 -6.07 -2.63 -5.42
CA ASP A 212 -5.71 -3.91 -4.78
C ASP A 212 -4.76 -3.71 -3.58
N LEU A 213 -3.81 -2.76 -3.69
CA LEU A 213 -2.93 -2.41 -2.59
C LEU A 213 -3.69 -1.72 -1.45
N THR A 214 -4.60 -0.81 -1.78
CA THR A 214 -5.42 -0.10 -0.79
C THR A 214 -6.29 -1.08 -0.01
N SER A 215 -6.96 -2.03 -0.68
CA SER A 215 -7.75 -3.06 0.00
C SER A 215 -6.89 -3.94 0.91
N THR A 216 -5.70 -4.33 0.46
CA THR A 216 -4.74 -5.10 1.26
C THR A 216 -4.31 -4.33 2.51
N VAL A 217 -3.95 -3.05 2.37
CA VAL A 217 -3.57 -2.21 3.52
C VAL A 217 -4.71 -2.07 4.51
N THR A 218 -5.94 -1.87 4.05
CA THR A 218 -7.12 -1.81 4.92
C THR A 218 -7.33 -3.12 5.68
N ARG A 219 -7.23 -4.28 5.01
CA ARG A 219 -7.38 -5.60 5.66
C ARG A 219 -6.30 -5.88 6.70
N LEU A 220 -5.06 -5.49 6.43
CA LEU A 220 -3.95 -5.58 7.38
C LEU A 220 -4.12 -4.64 8.58
N GLN A 221 -4.59 -3.40 8.36
CA GLN A 221 -4.86 -2.45 9.44
C GLN A 221 -6.00 -2.93 10.34
N SER A 222 -7.08 -3.47 9.76
CA SER A 222 -8.16 -4.09 10.53
C SER A 222 -7.67 -5.28 11.35
N GLY A 223 -6.84 -6.15 10.75
CA GLY A 223 -6.26 -7.31 11.44
C GLY A 223 -5.33 -6.94 12.58
N LEU A 224 -4.50 -5.92 12.39
CA LEU A 224 -3.64 -5.36 13.44
C LEU A 224 -4.47 -4.76 14.58
N THR A 225 -5.47 -3.95 14.25
CA THR A 225 -6.36 -3.32 15.25
C THR A 225 -7.07 -4.38 16.07
N LEU A 226 -7.63 -5.39 15.40
CA LEU A 226 -8.31 -6.50 16.05
C LEU A 226 -7.38 -7.30 16.98
N SER A 227 -6.18 -7.62 16.50
CA SER A 227 -5.16 -8.32 17.29
C SER A 227 -4.73 -7.51 18.51
N MET A 228 -4.58 -6.20 18.38
CA MET A 228 -4.26 -5.31 19.50
C MET A 228 -5.38 -5.30 20.54
N SER A 229 -6.64 -5.16 20.12
CA SER A 229 -7.79 -5.20 21.03
C SER A 229 -7.86 -6.53 21.78
N ALA A 230 -7.64 -7.65 21.09
CA ALA A 230 -7.60 -8.98 21.70
C ALA A 230 -6.49 -9.09 22.77
N VAL A 231 -5.29 -8.56 22.48
CA VAL A 231 -4.18 -8.54 23.45
C VAL A 231 -4.49 -7.66 24.68
N THR A 232 -5.31 -6.62 24.51
CA THR A 232 -5.75 -5.78 25.63
C THR A 232 -6.89 -6.36 26.48
N GLY A 233 -7.37 -7.57 26.14
CA GLY A 233 -8.40 -8.28 26.90
C GLY A 233 -9.83 -7.91 26.51
N ASP A 234 -10.05 -7.44 25.28
CA ASP A 234 -11.40 -7.28 24.73
C ASP A 234 -11.92 -8.65 24.26
N ASP A 235 -12.88 -9.21 25.01
CA ASP A 235 -13.46 -10.53 24.76
C ASP A 235 -14.13 -10.64 23.38
N ASP A 236 -14.75 -9.56 22.88
CA ASP A 236 -15.37 -9.53 21.54
C ASP A 236 -14.29 -9.58 20.44
N ALA A 237 -13.18 -8.85 20.64
CA ALA A 237 -12.05 -8.90 19.75
C ALA A 237 -11.36 -10.28 19.76
N VAL A 238 -11.21 -10.91 20.93
CA VAL A 238 -10.69 -12.27 21.04
C VAL A 238 -11.57 -13.24 20.26
N ALA A 239 -12.90 -13.16 20.42
CA ALA A 239 -13.82 -14.04 19.70
C ALA A 239 -13.73 -13.86 18.18
N LYS A 240 -13.69 -12.61 17.71
CA LYS A 240 -13.47 -12.26 16.31
C LYS A 240 -12.17 -12.85 15.74
N VAL A 241 -11.06 -12.76 16.47
CA VAL A 241 -9.78 -13.39 16.07
C VAL A 241 -9.96 -14.91 15.95
N LEU A 242 -10.58 -15.55 16.94
CA LEU A 242 -10.74 -17.00 16.97
C LEU A 242 -11.66 -17.51 15.84
N PHE A 243 -12.74 -16.79 15.52
CA PHE A 243 -13.58 -17.12 14.35
C PHE A 243 -12.85 -16.90 13.05
N ARG A 244 -12.01 -15.87 12.96
CA ARG A 244 -11.19 -15.69 11.76
C ARG A 244 -10.19 -16.83 11.59
N VAL A 245 -9.50 -17.24 12.65
CA VAL A 245 -8.61 -18.40 12.63
C VAL A 245 -9.36 -19.67 12.22
N LEU A 246 -10.58 -19.88 12.75
CA LEU A 246 -11.43 -21.00 12.37
C LEU A 246 -11.76 -20.95 10.86
N GLY A 247 -12.17 -19.80 10.35
CA GLY A 247 -12.46 -19.59 8.93
C GLY A 247 -11.25 -19.84 8.03
N ASP A 248 -10.08 -19.31 8.37
CA ASP A 248 -8.85 -19.49 7.59
C ASP A 248 -8.40 -20.95 7.55
N ARG A 249 -8.49 -21.67 8.69
CA ARG A 249 -8.21 -23.12 8.74
C ARG A 249 -9.20 -23.90 7.89
N GLY A 250 -10.49 -23.57 7.96
CA GLY A 250 -11.53 -24.21 7.16
C GLY A 250 -11.34 -23.98 5.67
N ARG A 251 -10.99 -22.77 5.25
CA ARG A 251 -10.67 -22.43 3.85
C ARG A 251 -9.44 -23.16 3.34
N ALA A 252 -8.39 -23.24 4.14
CA ALA A 252 -7.20 -23.99 3.78
C ALA A 252 -7.51 -25.48 3.57
N GLN A 253 -8.34 -26.08 4.43
CA GLN A 253 -8.80 -27.46 4.23
C GLN A 253 -9.73 -27.59 3.02
N LEU A 254 -10.66 -26.65 2.83
CA LEU A 254 -11.60 -26.64 1.70
C LEU A 254 -10.88 -26.54 0.35
N ALA A 255 -9.86 -25.70 0.25
CA ALA A 255 -8.99 -25.62 -0.92
C ALA A 255 -8.39 -26.99 -1.26
N ARG A 256 -7.85 -27.71 -0.26
CA ARG A 256 -7.30 -29.06 -0.45
C ARG A 256 -8.36 -30.07 -0.88
N ILE A 257 -9.57 -30.00 -0.33
CA ILE A 257 -10.71 -30.84 -0.74
C ILE A 257 -11.06 -30.61 -2.22
N CYS A 258 -10.98 -29.36 -2.67
CA CYS A 258 -11.18 -29.00 -4.06
C CYS A 258 -9.99 -29.35 -4.98
N GLY A 259 -8.84 -29.76 -4.42
CA GLY A 259 -7.63 -30.11 -5.17
C GLY A 259 -6.70 -28.92 -5.44
N CYS A 260 -6.88 -27.80 -4.73
CA CYS A 260 -6.03 -26.61 -4.82
C CYS A 260 -5.00 -26.59 -3.68
N ASP A 261 -3.84 -25.98 -3.92
CA ASP A 261 -2.77 -25.85 -2.91
C ASP A 261 -3.07 -24.77 -1.86
N SER A 262 -3.91 -23.79 -2.22
CA SER A 262 -4.26 -22.65 -1.38
C SER A 262 -5.67 -22.14 -1.64
N TRP A 263 -6.21 -21.39 -0.67
CA TRP A 263 -7.51 -20.72 -0.83
C TRP A 263 -7.51 -19.72 -1.99
N ALA A 264 -6.46 -18.91 -2.11
CA ALA A 264 -6.31 -17.94 -3.19
C ALA A 264 -6.34 -18.59 -4.59
N GLN A 265 -5.79 -19.80 -4.73
CA GLN A 265 -5.89 -20.55 -5.97
C GLN A 265 -7.34 -20.97 -6.26
N LEU A 266 -8.04 -21.51 -5.26
CA LEU A 266 -9.44 -21.90 -5.42
C LEU A 266 -10.33 -20.70 -5.77
N GLU A 267 -10.10 -19.54 -5.13
CA GLU A 267 -10.80 -18.30 -5.47
C GLU A 267 -10.52 -17.85 -6.90
N ALA A 268 -9.28 -17.94 -7.36
CA ALA A 268 -8.91 -17.54 -8.73
C ALA A 268 -9.50 -18.47 -9.81
N GLU A 269 -9.80 -19.72 -9.47
CA GLU A 269 -10.46 -20.67 -10.37
C GLU A 269 -11.99 -20.46 -10.46
N CYS A 270 -12.58 -19.70 -9.53
CA CYS A 270 -14.01 -19.44 -9.48
C CYS A 270 -14.35 -18.04 -9.99
N ALA A 271 -15.47 -17.91 -10.71
CA ALA A 271 -15.86 -16.61 -11.26
C ALA A 271 -16.40 -15.64 -10.20
N ASP A 272 -17.12 -16.17 -9.21
CA ASP A 272 -17.74 -15.42 -8.12
C ASP A 272 -17.97 -16.31 -6.88
N ALA A 273 -18.54 -15.72 -5.83
CA ALA A 273 -18.82 -16.43 -4.58
C ALA A 273 -19.85 -17.57 -4.71
N ASN A 274 -20.82 -17.47 -5.64
CA ASN A 274 -21.77 -18.54 -5.88
C ASN A 274 -21.10 -19.72 -6.58
N ASP A 275 -20.22 -19.44 -7.55
CA ASP A 275 -19.43 -20.46 -8.24
C ASP A 275 -18.50 -21.18 -7.25
N LEU A 276 -17.88 -20.41 -6.34
CA LEU A 276 -17.06 -20.94 -5.25
C LEU A 276 -17.86 -21.85 -4.31
N PHE A 277 -19.04 -21.41 -3.87
CA PHE A 277 -19.97 -22.20 -3.07
C PHE A 277 -20.38 -23.51 -3.77
N ASN A 278 -20.75 -23.42 -5.05
CA ASN A 278 -21.20 -24.55 -5.85
C ASN A 278 -20.07 -25.56 -6.10
N THR A 279 -18.86 -25.07 -6.36
CA THR A 279 -17.65 -25.88 -6.53
C THR A 279 -17.30 -26.61 -5.24
N ALA A 280 -17.23 -25.90 -4.11
CA ALA A 280 -17.03 -26.48 -2.79
C ALA A 280 -18.06 -27.57 -2.46
N SER A 281 -19.35 -27.27 -2.61
CA SER A 281 -20.45 -28.20 -2.36
C SER A 281 -20.35 -29.47 -3.22
N ARG A 282 -20.01 -29.31 -4.51
CA ARG A 282 -19.85 -30.44 -5.44
C ARG A 282 -18.68 -31.34 -5.06
N HIS A 283 -17.53 -30.78 -4.70
CA HIS A 283 -16.35 -31.54 -4.31
C HIS A 283 -16.58 -32.30 -3.01
N ILE A 284 -17.12 -31.64 -1.98
CA ILE A 284 -17.42 -32.29 -0.70
C ILE A 284 -18.42 -33.44 -0.87
N ARG A 285 -19.45 -33.29 -1.71
CA ARG A 285 -20.43 -34.38 -1.97
C ARG A 285 -19.82 -35.57 -2.71
N ARG A 286 -18.85 -35.32 -3.59
CA ARG A 286 -18.23 -36.36 -4.43
C ARG A 286 -17.11 -37.09 -3.71
N ASP A 287 -16.42 -36.43 -2.79
CA ASP A 287 -15.32 -37.04 -2.06
C ASP A 287 -15.83 -38.01 -0.98
N GLY A 288 -15.79 -39.30 -1.31
CA GLY A 288 -16.19 -40.38 -0.41
C GLY A 288 -15.29 -40.54 0.81
N ARG A 289 -14.10 -39.92 0.84
CA ARG A 289 -13.12 -40.02 1.93
C ARG A 289 -13.39 -39.04 3.07
N LEU A 290 -14.22 -38.03 2.84
CA LEU A 290 -14.53 -37.02 3.84
C LEU A 290 -15.39 -37.59 4.97
N GLY A 291 -15.05 -37.19 6.19
CA GLY A 291 -15.78 -37.53 7.40
C GLY A 291 -17.21 -36.98 7.42
N PRO A 292 -18.05 -37.45 8.35
CA PRO A 292 -19.46 -37.05 8.43
C PRO A 292 -19.63 -35.53 8.66
N TYR A 293 -18.70 -34.87 9.35
CA TYR A 293 -18.78 -33.45 9.67
C TYR A 293 -18.62 -32.54 8.44
N TRP A 294 -17.72 -32.87 7.50
CA TRP A 294 -17.64 -32.14 6.22
C TRP A 294 -18.89 -32.33 5.38
N LYS A 295 -19.49 -33.53 5.41
CA LYS A 295 -20.78 -33.76 4.74
C LYS A 295 -21.91 -32.97 5.40
N ALA A 296 -21.85 -32.78 6.72
CA ALA A 296 -22.80 -31.95 7.46
C ALA A 296 -22.71 -30.47 7.07
N ILE A 297 -21.51 -29.93 6.80
CA ILE A 297 -21.34 -28.56 6.26
C ILE A 297 -22.19 -28.37 4.99
N VAL A 298 -22.17 -29.31 4.06
CA VAL A 298 -22.92 -29.16 2.80
C VAL A 298 -24.44 -29.27 3.00
N ASN A 299 -24.86 -29.95 4.07
CA ASN A 299 -26.26 -29.99 4.48
C ASN A 299 -26.69 -28.75 5.26
N SER A 300 -25.73 -27.89 5.65
CA SER A 300 -25.97 -26.56 6.25
C SER A 300 -25.46 -25.45 5.31
N PRO A 301 -26.29 -25.00 4.34
CA PRO A 301 -25.88 -23.99 3.38
C PRO A 301 -25.36 -22.71 4.03
N SER A 302 -25.90 -22.29 5.18
CA SER A 302 -25.44 -21.13 5.94
C SER A 302 -24.00 -21.29 6.44
N ALA A 303 -23.65 -22.46 6.98
CA ALA A 303 -22.29 -22.75 7.43
C ALA A 303 -21.29 -22.76 6.28
N LEU A 304 -21.65 -23.37 5.14
CA LEU A 304 -20.79 -23.35 3.95
C LEU A 304 -20.64 -21.92 3.41
N TRP A 305 -21.71 -21.13 3.39
CA TRP A 305 -21.65 -19.72 3.01
C TRP A 305 -20.77 -18.90 3.95
N ALA A 306 -20.92 -19.05 5.26
CA ALA A 306 -20.09 -18.36 6.24
C ALA A 306 -18.60 -18.70 6.08
N LEU A 307 -18.29 -19.94 5.67
CA LEU A 307 -16.92 -20.35 5.39
C LEU A 307 -16.37 -19.72 4.09
N VAL A 308 -17.17 -19.74 3.02
CA VAL A 308 -16.76 -19.27 1.68
C VAL A 308 -16.74 -17.74 1.57
N THR A 309 -17.71 -17.07 2.19
CA THR A 309 -17.81 -15.62 2.27
C THR A 309 -17.87 -15.22 3.74
N PRO A 310 -16.73 -14.84 4.36
CA PRO A 310 -16.76 -14.39 5.74
C PRO A 310 -17.58 -13.10 5.80
N ASP A 311 -18.17 -12.83 6.97
CA ASP A 311 -18.66 -11.49 7.24
C ASP A 311 -17.50 -10.49 7.06
N PRO A 312 -17.72 -9.35 6.38
CA PRO A 312 -16.75 -8.27 6.31
C PRO A 312 -16.19 -7.86 7.67
N GLU A 313 -16.97 -7.97 8.74
CA GLU A 313 -16.50 -7.67 10.10
C GLU A 313 -15.40 -8.64 10.59
N PHE A 314 -15.37 -9.86 10.05
CA PHE A 314 -14.33 -10.85 10.31
C PHE A 314 -13.30 -10.92 9.18
N ASP A 315 -13.46 -10.18 8.08
CA ASP A 315 -12.54 -10.23 6.95
C ASP A 315 -11.31 -9.34 7.14
N CYS A 316 -10.39 -9.82 7.96
CA CYS A 316 -9.07 -9.21 8.17
C CYS A 316 -7.95 -10.22 7.90
N ASP A 317 -6.74 -9.71 7.71
CA ASP A 317 -5.54 -10.54 7.57
C ASP A 317 -4.87 -10.71 8.94
N LEU A 318 -4.81 -11.95 9.43
CA LEU A 318 -4.05 -12.34 10.62
C LEU A 318 -2.68 -12.89 10.21
N SER A 319 -1.69 -12.77 11.09
CA SER A 319 -0.40 -13.40 10.84
C SER A 319 -0.53 -14.93 10.91
N ALA A 320 0.26 -15.64 10.09
CA ALA A 320 0.28 -17.10 10.10
C ALA A 320 0.62 -17.67 11.49
N GLU A 321 1.51 -16.99 12.24
CA GLU A 321 1.87 -17.37 13.61
C GLU A 321 0.67 -17.36 14.56
N VAL A 322 -0.24 -16.38 14.41
CA VAL A 322 -1.48 -16.34 15.20
C VAL A 322 -2.42 -17.47 14.78
N VAL A 323 -2.58 -17.70 13.48
CA VAL A 323 -3.44 -18.78 12.96
C VAL A 323 -2.95 -20.17 13.38
N GLU A 324 -1.63 -20.40 13.42
CA GLU A 324 -1.04 -21.67 13.83
C GLU A 324 -0.97 -21.86 15.35
N GLY A 325 -0.75 -20.77 16.10
CA GLY A 325 -0.56 -20.80 17.55
C GLY A 325 -1.85 -20.97 18.38
N VAL A 326 -3.03 -20.75 17.78
CA VAL A 326 -4.30 -20.90 18.49
C VAL A 326 -4.69 -22.38 18.64
N GLU A 327 -4.90 -22.81 19.88
CA GLU A 327 -5.37 -24.15 20.21
C GLU A 327 -6.87 -24.31 19.90
N SER A 328 -7.30 -25.53 19.55
CA SER A 328 -8.72 -25.83 19.26
C SER A 328 -9.63 -25.51 20.44
N ASN A 329 -9.15 -25.71 21.67
CA ASN A 329 -9.93 -25.49 22.88
C ASN A 329 -10.29 -24.02 23.08
N ALA A 330 -9.39 -23.09 22.72
CA ALA A 330 -9.66 -21.66 22.77
C ALA A 330 -10.78 -21.28 21.78
N ILE A 331 -10.77 -21.86 20.58
CA ILE A 331 -11.83 -21.64 19.58
C ILE A 331 -13.16 -22.20 20.08
N SER A 332 -13.17 -23.42 20.65
CA SER A 332 -14.37 -24.04 21.23
C SER A 332 -15.02 -23.14 22.28
N ALA A 333 -14.24 -22.70 23.28
CA ALA A 333 -14.72 -21.84 24.36
C ALA A 333 -15.28 -20.51 23.83
N SER A 334 -14.70 -19.97 22.76
CA SER A 334 -15.19 -18.73 22.14
C SER A 334 -16.49 -18.91 21.36
N ILE A 335 -16.78 -20.11 20.83
CA ILE A 335 -18.07 -20.39 20.19
C ILE A 335 -19.19 -20.45 21.25
N GLU A 336 -18.87 -20.84 22.48
CA GLU A 336 -19.82 -20.84 23.59
C GLU A 336 -20.17 -19.45 24.09
N SER A 337 -19.21 -18.53 24.09
CA SER A 337 -19.42 -17.16 24.56
C SER A 337 -20.18 -16.27 23.56
N LEU A 338 -20.61 -16.82 22.42
CA LEU A 338 -21.38 -16.08 21.42
C LEU A 338 -22.75 -15.63 21.98
N PRO A 339 -23.15 -14.37 21.73
CA PRO A 339 -24.46 -13.89 22.14
C PRO A 339 -25.59 -14.64 21.42
N GLU A 340 -26.76 -14.71 22.05
CA GLU A 340 -27.97 -15.26 21.43
C GLU A 340 -28.29 -14.53 20.12
N GLY A 341 -28.40 -15.27 19.02
CA GLY A 341 -28.64 -14.73 17.67
C GLY A 341 -27.40 -14.64 16.78
N ALA A 342 -26.19 -14.83 17.32
CA ALA A 342 -24.98 -15.04 16.52
C ALA A 342 -25.05 -16.39 15.77
N PRO A 343 -24.27 -16.59 14.69
CA PRO A 343 -24.27 -17.81 13.88
C PRO A 343 -23.58 -19.01 14.58
N ARG A 344 -23.94 -19.26 15.85
CA ARG A 344 -23.32 -20.27 16.72
C ARG A 344 -23.37 -21.67 16.11
N GLU A 345 -24.53 -22.08 15.58
CA GLU A 345 -24.69 -23.39 14.94
C GLU A 345 -23.83 -23.55 13.69
N ASP A 346 -23.68 -22.49 12.91
CA ASP A 346 -22.80 -22.49 11.74
C ASP A 346 -21.33 -22.62 12.16
N MET A 347 -20.91 -21.87 13.19
CA MET A 347 -19.55 -21.96 13.73
C MET A 347 -19.25 -23.33 14.34
N ILE A 348 -20.20 -23.94 15.08
CA ILE A 348 -20.08 -25.31 15.59
C ILE A 348 -19.93 -26.30 14.42
N THR A 349 -20.73 -26.15 13.36
CA THR A 349 -20.67 -27.01 12.18
C THR A 349 -19.32 -26.91 11.47
N ILE A 350 -18.80 -25.69 11.34
CA ILE A 350 -17.47 -25.43 10.77
C ILE A 350 -16.37 -26.02 11.66
N TYR A 351 -16.43 -25.80 12.98
CA TYR A 351 -15.49 -26.36 13.96
C TYR A 351 -15.42 -27.88 13.85
N ARG A 352 -16.57 -28.56 13.88
CA ARG A 352 -16.66 -30.01 13.76
C ARG A 352 -16.03 -30.52 12.47
N ALA A 353 -16.22 -29.83 11.35
CA ALA A 353 -15.63 -30.24 10.09
C ALA A 353 -14.09 -30.13 10.11
N ILE A 354 -13.55 -29.03 10.65
CA ILE A 354 -12.12 -28.74 10.65
C ILE A 354 -11.34 -29.66 11.58
N PHE A 355 -11.88 -29.87 12.79
CA PHE A 355 -11.19 -30.62 13.85
C PHE A 355 -11.65 -32.07 13.93
N ASN A 356 -12.70 -32.46 13.21
CA ASN A 356 -13.32 -33.79 13.27
C ASN A 356 -13.64 -34.22 14.71
N ALA A 357 -14.10 -33.26 15.52
CA ALA A 357 -14.36 -33.42 16.94
C ALA A 357 -15.56 -32.55 17.36
N GLU A 358 -16.24 -32.94 18.42
CA GLU A 358 -17.19 -32.07 19.09
C GLU A 358 -16.42 -30.92 19.79
N PRO A 359 -16.96 -29.68 19.76
CA PRO A 359 -16.47 -28.65 20.66
C PRO A 359 -16.67 -29.12 22.11
N ASP A 360 -15.69 -28.89 22.97
CA ASP A 360 -15.77 -29.15 24.42
C ASP A 360 -16.70 -28.10 25.04
N LEU A 361 -18.00 -28.25 24.78
CA LEU A 361 -19.05 -27.40 25.35
C LEU A 361 -19.29 -27.85 26.79
N GLU A 362 -18.95 -27.02 27.78
CA GLU A 362 -19.36 -27.33 29.15
C GLU A 362 -20.90 -27.33 29.21
N PRO A 363 -21.53 -28.38 29.78
CA PRO A 363 -22.99 -28.39 29.93
C PRO A 363 -23.39 -27.26 30.88
N GLN A 364 -24.04 -26.23 30.34
CA GLN A 364 -24.62 -25.11 31.09
C GLN A 364 -25.79 -25.54 31.98
#